data_AF-A0A4R8C440-F1
#
_entry.id   AF-A0A4R8C440-F1
#
_cell.length_a   1.000
_cell.length_b   1.000
_cell.length_c   1.000
_cell.angle_alpha   90.00
_cell.angle_beta   90.00
_cell.angle_gamma   90.00
#
_symmetry.space_group_name_H-M   'P 1'
#
loop_
_entity.id
_entity.type
_entity.pdbx_description
1 polymer ?
#
loop_
_entity_poly.entity_id
_entity_poly.type
_entity_poly.pdbx_seq_one_letter_code
_entity_poly.pdbx_strand_id
1 'polypeptide(L)'
;MSKNSFLFKGWAVSVASGLAAFAAIGDRRALLVFAVTSTTLFWAMDGYYLWLERGFVALHNKVAEAPASQPVDYVMSVDKTKAFRKWLRTMLRWHLVLFYGTIVAIDVIAAIYFRKVTNG
;
A
#
# COMPACT_ATOMS: atom_id res chain seq x y z
N MET A 1 -5.20 -15.97 12.86
CA MET A 1 -4.61 -14.87 12.06
C MET A 1 -3.08 -14.99 11.80
N SER A 2 -2.38 -16.05 12.23
CA SER A 2 -0.92 -16.21 12.00
C SER A 2 -0.52 -16.65 10.58
N LYS A 3 -1.36 -17.41 9.87
CA LYS A 3 -1.06 -17.90 8.51
C LYS A 3 -1.08 -16.83 7.41
N ASN A 4 -1.99 -15.85 7.48
CA ASN A 4 -2.06 -14.77 6.48
C ASN A 4 -0.90 -13.79 6.60
N SER A 5 -0.38 -13.56 7.81
CA SER A 5 0.83 -12.77 8.03
C SER A 5 2.09 -13.51 7.55
N PHE A 6 2.08 -14.84 7.58
CA PHE A 6 3.16 -15.66 7.03
C PHE A 6 3.19 -15.65 5.49
N LEU A 7 2.02 -15.70 4.84
CA LEU A 7 1.90 -15.54 3.39
C LEU A 7 2.38 -14.15 2.93
N PHE A 8 2.07 -13.08 3.65
CA PHE A 8 2.57 -11.74 3.33
C PHE A 8 4.10 -11.65 3.47
N LYS A 9 4.68 -12.35 4.47
CA LYS A 9 6.14 -12.50 4.62
C LYS A 9 6.75 -13.34 3.47
N GLY A 10 6.01 -14.29 2.90
CA GLY A 10 6.41 -15.02 1.69
C GLY A 10 6.48 -14.11 0.46
N TRP A 11 5.45 -13.29 0.22
CA TRP A 11 5.43 -12.36 -0.91
C TRP A 11 6.50 -11.26 -0.80
N ALA A 12 6.82 -10.79 0.41
CA ALA A 12 7.91 -9.85 0.63
C ALA A 12 9.28 -10.46 0.28
N VAL A 13 9.52 -11.72 0.65
CA VAL A 13 10.77 -12.43 0.36
C VAL A 13 10.89 -12.74 -1.13
N SER A 14 9.79 -13.04 -1.83
CA SER A 14 9.78 -13.22 -3.29
C SER A 14 9.97 -11.92 -4.08
N VAL A 15 9.45 -10.78 -3.60
CA VAL A 15 9.72 -9.46 -4.20
C VAL A 15 11.19 -9.05 -3.96
N ALA A 16 11.72 -9.36 -2.77
CA ALA A 16 13.13 -9.13 -2.43
C ALA A 16 14.08 -9.99 -3.28
N SER A 17 13.75 -11.25 -3.54
CA SER A 17 14.57 -12.12 -4.40
C SER A 17 14.44 -11.75 -5.89
N GLY A 18 13.25 -11.33 -6.34
CA GLY A 18 13.03 -10.84 -7.69
C GLY A 18 13.81 -9.55 -8.00
N LEU A 19 13.83 -8.57 -7.08
CA LEU A 19 14.66 -7.37 -7.19
C LEU A 19 16.16 -7.67 -7.15
N ALA A 20 16.59 -8.62 -6.31
CA ALA A 20 17.98 -9.04 -6.22
C ALA A 20 18.47 -9.75 -7.50
N ALA A 21 17.62 -10.56 -8.15
CA ALA A 21 17.92 -11.16 -9.45
C ALA A 21 17.88 -10.15 -10.61
N PHE A 22 17.02 -9.14 -10.54
CA PHE A 22 16.88 -8.10 -11.57
C PHE A 22 17.98 -7.03 -11.53
N ALA A 23 18.51 -6.72 -10.34
CA ALA A 23 19.66 -5.83 -10.16
C ALA A 23 20.96 -6.40 -10.77
N ALA A 24 20.98 -7.70 -11.08
CA ALA A 24 22.16 -8.38 -11.60
C ALA A 24 22.29 -8.34 -13.15
N ILE A 25 21.28 -7.91 -13.93
CA ILE A 25 21.23 -8.23 -15.39
C ILE A 25 20.93 -7.06 -16.36
N GLY A 26 20.40 -5.87 -15.99
CA GLY A 26 19.87 -4.93 -17.03
C GLY A 26 19.91 -3.41 -16.83
N ASP A 27 19.59 -2.71 -17.95
CA ASP A 27 19.59 -1.25 -18.23
C ASP A 27 18.99 -0.38 -17.10
N ARG A 28 19.70 0.70 -16.76
CA ARG A 28 19.41 1.64 -15.66
C ARG A 28 18.02 2.28 -15.77
N ARG A 29 17.47 2.41 -16.99
CA ARG A 29 16.11 2.92 -17.22
C ARG A 29 15.02 1.96 -16.74
N ALA A 30 15.22 0.66 -16.94
CA ALA A 30 14.27 -0.35 -16.49
C ALA A 30 14.16 -0.38 -14.97
N LEU A 31 15.27 -0.19 -14.26
CA LEU A 31 15.32 -0.16 -12.80
C LEU A 31 14.47 0.97 -12.20
N LEU A 32 14.50 2.16 -12.81
CA LEU A 32 13.70 3.29 -12.36
C LEU A 32 12.20 3.03 -12.54
N VAL A 33 11.81 2.37 -13.64
CA VAL A 33 10.42 1.98 -13.88
C VAL A 33 9.96 0.95 -12.84
N PHE A 34 10.80 -0.03 -12.51
CA PHE A 34 10.49 -1.01 -11.46
C PHE A 34 10.38 -0.38 -10.07
N ALA A 35 11.28 0.57 -9.74
CA ALA A 35 11.24 1.29 -8.47
C ALA A 35 9.92 2.07 -8.31
N VAL A 36 9.59 2.93 -9.28
CA VAL A 36 8.35 3.72 -9.25
C VAL A 36 7.11 2.83 -9.19
N THR A 37 7.10 1.74 -9.95
CA THR A 37 5.99 0.77 -9.98
C THR A 37 5.84 0.07 -8.63
N SER A 38 6.93 -0.41 -8.03
CA SER A 38 6.92 -1.06 -6.71
C SER A 38 6.46 -0.08 -5.63
N THR A 39 7.00 1.14 -5.61
CA THR A 39 6.60 2.21 -4.69
C THR A 39 5.11 2.53 -4.79
N THR A 40 4.56 2.60 -6.00
CA THR A 40 3.13 2.87 -6.22
C THR A 40 2.25 1.72 -5.75
N LEU A 41 2.67 0.47 -5.98
CA LEU A 41 1.96 -0.72 -5.51
C LEU A 41 1.93 -0.80 -3.97
N PHE A 42 3.06 -0.51 -3.31
CA PHE A 42 3.11 -0.43 -1.86
C PHE A 42 2.22 0.70 -1.32
N TRP A 43 2.19 1.87 -1.97
CA TRP A 43 1.31 2.97 -1.58
C TRP A 43 -0.18 2.60 -1.67
N ALA A 44 -0.58 1.96 -2.76
CA ALA A 44 -1.92 1.44 -2.97
C ALA A 44 -2.33 0.44 -1.89
N MET A 45 -1.42 -0.48 -1.57
CA MET A 45 -1.64 -1.54 -0.60
C MET A 45 -1.76 -1.00 0.84
N ASP A 46 -0.90 -0.05 1.23
CA ASP A 46 -0.98 0.59 2.54
C ASP A 46 -2.27 1.40 2.71
N GLY A 47 -2.68 2.13 1.67
CA GLY A 47 -3.96 2.84 1.68
C GLY A 47 -5.16 1.89 1.79
N TYR A 48 -5.05 0.67 1.22
CA TYR A 48 -6.10 -0.35 1.28
C TYR A 48 -6.24 -0.94 2.67
N TYR A 49 -5.13 -1.29 3.33
CA TYR A 49 -5.16 -1.82 4.69
C TYR A 49 -5.64 -0.78 5.71
N LEU A 50 -5.23 0.48 5.58
CA LEU A 50 -5.72 1.57 6.44
C LEU A 50 -7.22 1.84 6.25
N TRP A 51 -7.75 1.66 5.04
CA TRP A 51 -9.18 1.75 4.80
C TRP A 51 -9.94 0.60 5.47
N LEU A 52 -9.43 -0.63 5.35
CA LEU A 52 -10.01 -1.81 5.99
C LEU A 52 -10.01 -1.69 7.52
N GLU A 53 -8.89 -1.29 8.11
CA GLU A 53 -8.75 -1.10 9.56
C GLU A 53 -9.81 -0.14 10.09
N ARG A 54 -10.00 1.02 9.44
CA ARG A 54 -11.05 1.97 9.82
C ARG A 54 -12.45 1.38 9.68
N GLY A 55 -12.67 0.55 8.66
CA GLY A 55 -13.93 -0.18 8.49
C GLY A 55 -14.21 -1.11 9.67
N PHE A 56 -13.19 -1.84 10.14
CA PHE A 56 -13.31 -2.72 11.30
C PHE A 56 -13.51 -1.95 12.60
N VAL A 57 -12.76 -0.86 12.83
CA VAL A 57 -12.93 -0.01 14.02
C VAL A 57 -14.32 0.61 14.08
N ALA A 58 -14.84 1.10 12.94
CA ALA A 58 -16.18 1.66 12.89
C ALA A 58 -17.26 0.61 13.20
N LEU A 59 -17.07 -0.63 12.76
CA LEU A 59 -18.01 -1.71 13.06
C LEU A 59 -17.95 -2.13 14.53
N HIS A 60 -16.75 -2.18 15.11
CA HIS A 60 -16.57 -2.45 16.52
C HIS A 60 -17.23 -1.38 17.40
N ASN A 61 -17.04 -0.10 17.09
CA ASN A 61 -17.67 0.99 17.84
C ASN A 61 -19.21 0.92 17.78
N LYS A 62 -19.79 0.56 16.63
CA LYS A 62 -21.23 0.35 16.51
C LYS A 62 -21.76 -0.76 17.42
N VAL A 63 -21.01 -1.85 17.57
CA VAL A 63 -21.35 -2.95 18.47
C VAL A 63 -21.20 -2.51 19.94
N ALA A 64 -20.14 -1.78 20.26
CA ALA A 64 -19.88 -1.29 21.62
C ALA A 64 -20.92 -0.28 22.11
N GLU A 65 -21.49 0.53 21.21
CA GLU A 65 -22.52 1.51 21.52
C GLU A 65 -23.95 0.92 21.51
N ALA A 66 -24.11 -0.35 21.12
CA ALA A 66 -25.42 -0.99 21.06
C ALA A 66 -25.99 -1.25 22.47
N PRO A 67 -27.28 -0.96 22.72
CA PRO A 67 -27.90 -1.20 24.02
C PRO A 67 -27.97 -2.71 24.33
N ALA A 68 -27.74 -3.07 25.60
CA ALA A 68 -27.70 -4.46 26.07
C ALA A 68 -29.00 -5.27 25.82
N SER A 69 -30.11 -4.59 25.51
CA SER A 69 -31.40 -5.20 25.18
C SER A 69 -31.54 -5.63 23.73
N GLN A 70 -30.62 -5.27 22.83
CA GLN A 70 -30.64 -5.71 21.44
C GLN A 70 -29.69 -6.89 21.23
N PRO A 71 -30.13 -7.99 20.59
CA PRO A 71 -29.23 -9.05 20.16
C PRO A 71 -28.30 -8.47 19.09
N VAL A 72 -27.00 -8.39 19.42
CA VAL A 72 -25.99 -7.93 18.47
C VAL A 72 -25.55 -9.08 17.59
N ASP A 73 -25.75 -8.94 16.29
CA ASP A 73 -25.21 -9.85 15.31
C ASP A 73 -23.72 -9.53 15.06
N TYR A 74 -22.83 -10.47 15.40
CA TYR A 74 -21.38 -10.30 15.29
C TYR A 74 -20.85 -10.48 13.86
N VAL A 75 -21.70 -10.32 12.85
CA VAL A 75 -21.31 -10.38 11.44
C VAL A 75 -20.40 -9.20 11.12
N MET A 76 -19.11 -9.49 11.03
CA MET A 76 -18.07 -8.51 10.72
C MET A 76 -18.01 -8.16 9.23
N SER A 77 -19.06 -7.51 8.72
CA SER A 77 -19.10 -7.03 7.33
C SER A 77 -18.68 -5.56 7.24
N VAL A 78 -17.51 -5.30 6.64
CA VAL A 78 -17.08 -3.93 6.35
C VAL A 78 -17.93 -3.38 5.21
N ASP A 79 -18.50 -2.19 5.40
CA ASP A 79 -19.30 -1.51 4.38
C ASP A 79 -18.42 -1.11 3.17
N LYS A 80 -18.58 -1.87 2.09
CA LYS A 80 -17.89 -1.65 0.80
C LYS A 80 -18.61 -0.67 -0.12
N THR A 81 -19.69 -0.01 0.32
CA THR A 81 -20.32 1.05 -0.48
C THR A 81 -19.31 2.17 -0.75
N LYS A 82 -19.11 2.50 -2.04
CA LYS A 82 -18.10 3.46 -2.51
C LYS A 82 -16.68 3.13 -2.01
N ALA A 83 -16.33 1.86 -1.86
CA ALA A 83 -15.02 1.39 -1.38
C ALA A 83 -13.84 2.06 -2.08
N PHE A 84 -13.86 2.14 -3.42
CA PHE A 84 -12.80 2.79 -4.20
C PHE A 84 -12.58 4.26 -3.81
N ARG A 85 -13.67 5.02 -3.61
CA ARG A 85 -13.58 6.43 -3.21
C ARG A 85 -13.07 6.58 -1.78
N LYS A 86 -13.51 5.71 -0.86
CA LYS A 86 -13.04 5.69 0.55
C LYS A 86 -11.55 5.29 0.63
N TRP A 87 -11.13 4.33 -0.18
CA TRP A 87 -9.75 3.89 -0.33
C TRP A 87 -8.86 4.99 -0.93
N LEU A 88 -9.26 5.60 -2.05
CA LEU A 88 -8.51 6.69 -2.68
C LEU A 88 -8.36 7.89 -1.74
N ARG A 89 -9.43 8.25 -1.01
CA ARG A 89 -9.36 9.29 0.04
C ARG A 89 -8.43 8.89 1.19
N THR A 90 -8.27 7.60 1.45
CA THR A 90 -7.34 7.10 2.47
C THR A 90 -5.91 7.15 1.96
N MET A 91 -5.64 6.77 0.70
CA MET A 91 -4.33 6.93 0.05
C MET A 91 -3.85 8.37 0.00
N LEU A 92 -4.77 9.32 -0.21
CA LEU A 92 -4.50 10.76 -0.26
C LEU A 92 -4.41 11.42 1.12
N ARG A 93 -4.32 10.64 2.21
CA ARG A 93 -4.08 11.19 3.54
C ARG A 93 -2.67 11.80 3.59
N TRP A 94 -2.56 12.93 4.30
CA TRP A 94 -1.33 13.72 4.37
C TRP A 94 -0.07 12.88 4.68
N HIS A 95 -0.16 11.94 5.62
CA HIS A 95 0.97 11.11 6.04
C HIS A 95 1.40 10.10 4.97
N LEU A 96 0.46 9.47 4.26
CA LEU A 96 0.78 8.55 3.15
C LEU A 96 1.32 9.31 1.94
N VAL A 97 0.70 10.45 1.60
CA VAL A 97 1.15 11.30 0.50
C VAL A 97 2.55 11.83 0.76
N LEU A 98 2.85 12.28 1.99
CA LEU A 98 4.18 12.76 2.33
C LEU A 98 5.21 11.65 2.21
N PHE A 99 4.92 10.46 2.76
CA PHE A 99 5.85 9.33 2.75
C PHE A 99 6.12 8.83 1.32
N TYR A 100 5.08 8.42 0.60
CA TYR A 100 5.23 7.89 -0.76
C TYR A 100 5.57 8.97 -1.79
N GLY A 101 5.11 10.20 -1.58
CA GLY A 101 5.49 11.34 -2.42
C GLY A 101 6.99 11.66 -2.33
N THR A 102 7.59 11.51 -1.15
CA THR A 102 9.05 11.69 -0.99
C THR A 102 9.82 10.60 -1.75
N ILE A 103 9.39 9.34 -1.68
CA ILE A 103 10.03 8.22 -2.40
C ILE A 103 9.91 8.42 -3.91
N VAL A 104 8.72 8.76 -4.41
CA VAL A 104 8.50 9.05 -5.83
C VAL A 104 9.33 10.26 -6.29
N ALA A 105 9.47 11.31 -5.47
CA ALA A 105 10.30 12.46 -5.81
C ALA A 105 11.78 12.05 -5.98
N ILE A 106 12.30 11.19 -5.10
CA ILE A 106 13.67 10.65 -5.19
C ILE A 106 13.82 9.82 -6.47
N ASP A 107 12.88 8.92 -6.77
CA ASP A 107 12.90 8.10 -7.99
C ASP A 107 12.90 8.97 -9.27
N VAL A 108 12.14 10.06 -9.27
CA VAL A 108 12.07 11.02 -10.39
C VAL A 108 13.37 11.82 -10.52
N ILE A 109 13.96 12.29 -9.42
CA ILE A 109 15.25 12.99 -9.44
C ILE A 109 16.34 12.06 -9.98
N ALA A 110 16.37 10.80 -9.52
CA ALA A 110 17.29 9.78 -10.03
C ALA A 110 17.09 9.58 -11.54
N ALA A 111 15.84 9.48 -12.01
CA ALA A 111 15.55 9.35 -13.43
C ALA A 111 16.03 10.53 -14.28
N ILE A 112 15.88 11.76 -13.78
CA ILE A 112 16.39 12.96 -14.45
C ILE A 112 17.92 12.97 -14.50
N TYR A 113 18.57 12.62 -13.39
CA TYR A 113 20.03 12.53 -13.30
C TYR A 113 20.58 11.49 -14.29
N PHE A 114 20.01 10.28 -14.33
CA PHE A 114 20.43 9.24 -15.27
C PHE A 114 20.21 9.65 -16.72
N ARG A 115 19.10 10.34 -17.03
CA ARG A 115 18.85 10.88 -18.38
C ARG A 115 19.91 11.89 -18.81
N LYS A 116 20.40 12.75 -17.89
CA LYS A 116 21.50 13.69 -18.19
C LYS A 116 22.81 12.97 -18.46
N VAL A 117 23.16 11.97 -17.64
CA VAL A 117 24.43 11.21 -17.76
C VAL A 117 24.51 10.38 -19.05
N THR A 118 23.38 9.86 -19.57
CA THR A 118 23.40 9.10 -20.83
C THR A 118 23.43 9.98 -22.08
N ASN A 119 23.13 11.28 -21.97
CA ASN A 119 23.00 12.21 -23.09
C ASN A 119 24.19 13.18 -23.25
N GLY A 120 25.21 13.09 -22.40
CA GLY A 120 26.45 13.88 -22.48
C GLY A 120 27.64 12.97 -22.71
#